data_AF-A0A5Q4GK19-F1
#
_entry.id   AF-A0A5Q4GK19-F1
#
_cell.length_a   1.000
_cell.length_b   1.000
_cell.length_c   1.000
_cell.angle_alpha   90.00
_cell.angle_beta   90.00
_cell.angle_gamma   90.00
#
_symmetry.space_group_name_H-M   'P 1'
#
loop_
_entity.id
_entity.type
_entity.pdbx_description
1 polymer ?
#
loop_
_entity_poly.entity_id
_entity_poly.type
_entity_poly.pdbx_seq_one_letter_code
_entity_poly.pdbx_strand_id
1 'polypeptide(L)' 'MNWEDPIVADVRRVREELSAKFNFDLPAIFADIRSRQASAGDRLIRLKSHRKAEPSDAREAAATSSQVVESHVPPA' A
#
# COMPACT_ATOMS: atom_id res chain seq x y z
N MET A 1 25.93 -9.01 -13.46
CA MET A 1 26.44 -8.02 -12.50
C MET A 1 25.26 -7.16 -12.09
N ASN A 2 24.90 -7.14 -10.81
CA ASN A 2 23.75 -6.37 -10.33
C ASN A 2 24.23 -4.94 -10.08
N TRP A 3 23.80 -3.99 -10.91
CA TRP A 3 24.03 -2.58 -10.67
C TRP A 3 23.25 -2.17 -9.42
N GLU A 4 23.93 -1.61 -8.42
CA GLU A 4 23.29 -1.05 -7.22
C GLU A 4 23.23 0.48 -7.40
N ASP A 5 22.00 1.01 -7.42
CA ASP A 5 21.77 2.44 -7.52
C ASP A 5 22.10 3.11 -6.17
N PRO A 6 22.96 4.15 -6.14
CA PRO A 6 23.36 4.80 -4.90
C PRO A 6 22.17 5.41 -4.14
N ILE A 7 21.15 5.91 -4.83
CA ILE A 7 19.94 6.46 -4.20
C ILE A 7 19.16 5.34 -3.52
N VAL A 8 19.05 4.18 -4.16
CA VAL A 8 18.36 3.01 -3.59
C VAL A 8 19.10 2.49 -2.36
N ALA A 9 20.43 2.44 -2.41
CA ALA A 9 21.25 2.03 -1.27
C ALA A 9 21.03 2.95 -0.05
N ASP A 10 20.98 4.26 -0.27
CA ASP A 10 20.71 5.23 0.79
C ASP A 10 19.29 5.10 1.36
N VAL A 11 18.27 4.94 0.51
CA VAL A 11 16.89 4.72 0.95
C VAL A 11 16.79 3.44 1.79
N ARG A 12 17.47 2.36 1.38
CA ARG A 12 17.53 1.10 2.13
C ARG A 12 18.15 1.30 3.50
N ARG A 13 19.29 2.01 3.58
CA ARG A 13 19.97 2.33 4.84
C ARG A 13 19.08 3.13 5.79
N VAL A 14 18.47 4.21 5.29
CA VAL A 14 17.56 5.05 6.10
C VAL A 14 16.35 4.26 6.56
N ARG A 15 15.77 3.43 5.70
CA ARG A 15 14.65 2.55 6.07
C ARG A 15 15.04 1.60 7.20
N GLU A 16 16.21 0.97 7.11
CA GLU A 16 16.72 0.05 8.13
C GLU A 16 16.88 0.75 9.48
N GLU A 17 17.55 1.91 9.48
CA GLU A 17 17.74 2.73 10.70
C GLU A 17 16.41 3.16 11.33
N LEU A 18 15.40 3.49 10.51
CA LEU A 18 14.06 3.84 10.99
C LEU A 18 13.33 2.62 11.56
N SER A 19 13.35 1.49 10.86
CA SER A 19 12.68 0.26 11.31
C SER A 19 13.30 -0.30 12.59
N ALA A 20 14.64 -0.25 12.72
CA ALA A 20 15.35 -0.71 13.91
C ALA A 20 14.93 0.05 15.18
N LYS A 21 14.63 1.36 15.09
CA LYS A 21 14.13 2.17 16.22
C LYS A 21 12.80 1.65 16.79
N PHE A 22 12.03 0.93 15.99
CA PHE A 22 10.76 0.32 16.37
C PHE A 22 10.84 -1.20 16.45
N ASN A 23 12.04 -1.79 16.48
CA ASN A 23 12.24 -3.25 16.45
C ASN A 23 11.50 -3.94 15.28
N PHE A 24 11.38 -3.25 14.14
CA PHE A 24 10.64 -3.72 12.96
C PHE A 24 9.14 -3.97 13.21
N ASP A 25 8.58 -3.41 14.28
CA ASP A 25 7.14 -3.47 14.58
C ASP A 25 6.38 -2.43 13.73
N LEU A 26 5.74 -2.90 12.66
CA LEU A 26 4.93 -2.08 11.77
C LEU A 26 3.81 -1.33 12.54
N PRO A 27 2.97 -1.99 13.35
CA PRO A 27 2.01 -1.33 14.22
C PRO A 27 2.58 -0.17 15.03
N ALA A 28 3.76 -0.33 15.64
CA ALA A 28 4.40 0.71 16.44
C ALA A 28 4.82 1.93 15.61
N ILE A 29 5.36 1.72 14.40
CA ILE A 29 5.72 2.79 13.47
C ILE A 29 4.48 3.63 13.12
N PHE A 30 3.37 2.98 12.75
CA PHE A 30 2.14 3.69 12.41
C PHE A 30 1.51 4.39 13.62
N ALA A 31 1.63 3.82 14.82
CA ALA A 31 1.15 4.46 16.04
C ALA A 31 1.90 5.77 16.32
N ASP A 32 3.22 5.78 16.20
CA ASP A 32 4.05 6.98 16.36
C ASP A 32 3.72 8.04 15.29
N ILE A 33 3.61 7.66 14.01
CA ILE A 33 3.23 8.60 12.93
C ILE A 33 1.87 9.23 13.22
N ARG A 34 0.87 8.44 13.61
CA ARG A 34 -0.47 8.96 13.95
C ARG A 34 -0.44 9.89 15.17
N SER A 35 0.38 9.57 16.17
CA SER A 35 0.57 10.43 17.35
C SER A 35 1.15 11.79 16.96
N ARG A 36 2.19 11.80 16.12
CA ARG A 36 2.78 13.03 15.58
C ARG A 36 1.79 13.84 14.75
N GLN A 37 1.02 13.17 13.90
CA GLN A 37 -0.05 13.81 13.13
C GLN A 37 -1.11 14.45 14.04
N ALA A 38 -1.54 13.77 15.11
CA ALA A 38 -2.48 14.32 16.07
C ALA A 38 -1.93 15.57 16.77
N SER A 39 -0.64 15.56 17.13
CA SER A 39 0.02 16.73 17.75
C SER A 39 0.17 17.92 16.80
N ALA A 40 0.13 17.71 15.48
CA ALA A 40 0.25 18.78 14.50
C ALA A 40 -1.02 19.66 14.43
N GLY A 41 -2.17 19.18 14.92
CA GLY A 41 -3.41 19.95 15.01
C GLY A 41 -3.80 20.62 13.69
N ASP A 42 -3.97 21.94 13.72
CA ASP A 42 -4.37 22.75 12.56
C ASP A 42 -3.29 22.84 11.45
N ARG A 43 -2.04 22.45 11.73
CA ARG A 43 -0.99 22.35 10.71
C ARG A 43 -1.20 21.16 9.79
N LEU A 44 -2.02 20.19 10.18
CA LEU A 44 -2.31 19.02 9.38
C LEU A 44 -3.38 19.34 8.33
N ILE A 45 -2.96 19.50 7.06
CA ILE A 45 -3.88 19.74 5.95
C ILE A 45 -4.62 18.43 5.63
N ARG A 46 -5.94 18.41 5.89
CA ARG A 46 -6.81 17.29 5.54
C ARG A 46 -7.50 17.56 4.21
N LEU A 47 -7.17 16.77 3.19
CA LEU A 47 -7.87 16.84 1.90
C LEU A 47 -9.34 16.48 2.11
N LYS A 48 -10.25 17.40 1.80
CA LYS A 48 -11.69 17.12 1.80
C LYS A 48 -11.99 16.18 0.63
N SER A 49 -12.60 15.04 0.92
CA SER A 49 -13.08 14.12 -0.12
C SER A 49 -14.19 14.81 -0.91
N HIS A 50 -13.87 15.35 -2.09
CA HIS A 50 -14.85 15.78 -3.09
C HIS A 50 -15.38 14.58 -3.90
N ARG A 51 -15.69 13.45 -3.24
CA ARG A 51 -16.43 12.38 -3.91
C ARG A 51 -17.86 12.86 -4.14
N LYS A 52 -18.14 13.38 -5.33
CA LYS A 52 -19.34 12.92 -6.00
C LYS A 52 -19.06 11.46 -6.32
N ALA A 53 -19.60 10.58 -5.51
CA ALA A 53 -19.65 9.17 -5.88
C ALA A 53 -20.51 9.11 -7.13
N GLU A 54 -19.90 9.13 -8.31
CA GLU A 54 -20.58 8.60 -9.48
C GLU A 54 -20.83 7.13 -9.16
N PRO A 55 -22.08 6.64 -9.27
CA PRO A 55 -22.37 5.24 -9.03
C PRO A 55 -21.57 4.43 -10.04
N SER A 56 -20.52 3.76 -9.56
CA SER A 56 -19.90 2.68 -10.32
C SER A 56 -20.99 1.63 -10.48
N ASP A 57 -21.51 1.50 -11.70
CA ASP A 57 -22.45 0.45 -12.06
C ASP A 57 -21.87 -0.88 -11.58
N ALA A 58 -22.59 -1.52 -10.66
CA ALA A 58 -22.23 -2.78 -10.00
C ALA A 58 -22.21 -3.99 -10.97
N ARG A 59 -21.93 -3.78 -12.25
CA ARG A 59 -22.02 -4.77 -13.32
C ARG A 59 -20.68 -5.44 -13.65
N GLU A 60 -19.55 -4.87 -13.23
CA GLU A 60 -18.22 -5.42 -13.49
C GLU A 60 -17.65 -6.28 -12.34
N ALA A 61 -18.37 -6.45 -11.23
CA ALA A 61 -18.00 -7.43 -10.20
C ALA A 61 -18.58 -8.84 -10.45
N ALA A 62 -19.60 -8.95 -11.31
CA ALA A 62 -20.30 -10.22 -11.57
C ALA A 62 -19.73 -11.01 -12.77
N ALA A 63 -19.00 -10.36 -13.69
CA ALA A 63 -18.55 -11.01 -14.93
C ALA A 63 -17.29 -11.88 -14.75
N THR A 64 -16.48 -11.66 -13.70
CA THR A 64 -15.21 -12.39 -13.49
C THR A 64 -15.37 -13.70 -12.71
N SER A 65 -16.60 -14.13 -12.36
CA SER A 65 -16.82 -15.41 -11.67
C SER A 65 -17.20 -16.59 -12.58
N SER A 66 -17.40 -16.39 -13.89
CA SER A 66 -17.90 -17.47 -14.78
C SER A 66 -16.93 -17.96 -15.86
N GLN A 67 -15.66 -17.54 -15.86
CA GLN A 67 -14.70 -17.98 -16.89
C GLN A 67 -13.47 -18.68 -16.30
N VAL A 68 -13.71 -19.74 -15.52
CA VAL A 68 -12.70 -20.77 -15.22
C VAL A 68 -13.36 -22.14 -15.26
N VAL A 69 -13.78 -22.60 -16.44
CA VAL A 69 -13.95 -24.03 -16.75
C VAL A 69 -13.90 -24.21 -18.26
N GLU A 70 -12.71 -24.07 -18.85
CA GLU A 70 -12.44 -24.75 -20.12
C GLU A 70 -10.97 -25.20 -20.24
N SER A 71 -10.84 -26.52 -20.31
CA SER A 71 -9.76 -27.31 -20.93
C SER A 71 -8.46 -27.56 -20.15
N HIS A 72 -8.39 -28.74 -19.53
CA HIS A 72 -7.20 -29.59 -19.70
C HIS A 72 -7.59 -31.07 -19.63
N VAL A 73 -7.84 -31.67 -20.80
CA VAL A 73 -7.75 -33.13 -20.99
C VAL A 73 -6.38 -33.41 -21.62
N PRO A 74 -5.48 -34.18 -20.99
CA PRO A 74 -4.23 -34.57 -21.62
C PRO A 74 -4.46 -35.67 -22.67
N PRO A 75 -3.75 -35.64 -23.81
CA PRO A 75 -3.85 -36.69 -24.84
C PRO A 75 -3.21 -38.01 -24.41
N ALA A 76 -3.74 -39.10 -24.95
CA ALA A 76 -3.37 -40.50 -24.73
C ALA A 76 -2.05 -40.90 -25.41
#